data_AF-A0AA90YZL0-F1
#
_entry.id   AF-A0AA90YZL0-F1
#
_cell.length_a   1.000
_cell.length_b   1.000
_cell.length_c   1.000
_cell.angle_alpha   90.00
_cell.angle_beta   90.00
_cell.angle_gamma   90.00
#
_symmetry.space_group_name_H-M   'P 1'
#
loop_
_entity.id
_entity.type
_entity.pdbx_description
1 polymer ?
#
loop_
_entity_poly.entity_id
_entity_poly.type
_entity_poly.pdbx_seq_one_letter_code
_entity_poly.pdbx_strand_id
1 'polypeptide(L)'
;MKRFALTLAAAIALAVPAFAGPQYIDGTGFAVSGYDVVAYRSLDQMPVGQSQPEGVRGNANITAEYNGATWAFATEENRDKFLENPAYYAPQYDGHCAYGVSRGGKVPANPNLWRIVDDKLYLNITDVVVGFFEEDIPGNIHLAEGNWPGIEPSDASTNVIPKFTSEGPVSN
;
A
#
# COMPACT_ATOMS: atom_id res chain seq x y z
N MET A 1 26.27 -57.13 17.45
CA MET A 1 26.16 -55.74 17.94
C MET A 1 25.67 -54.88 16.77
N LYS A 2 24.39 -54.48 16.78
CA LYS A 2 23.72 -53.79 15.67
C LYS A 2 24.15 -52.32 15.63
N ARG A 3 24.70 -51.87 14.49
CA ARG A 3 25.07 -50.49 14.22
C ARG A 3 23.80 -49.71 13.85
N PHE A 4 23.41 -48.74 14.66
CA PHE A 4 22.39 -47.76 14.31
C PHE A 4 23.06 -46.65 13.49
N ALA A 5 22.70 -46.54 12.21
CA ALA A 5 23.01 -45.37 11.41
C ALA A 5 21.83 -44.39 11.51
N LEU A 6 22.03 -43.24 12.15
CA LEU A 6 21.10 -42.11 12.07
C LEU A 6 21.33 -41.39 10.75
N THR A 7 20.39 -41.50 9.82
CA THR A 7 20.31 -40.64 8.63
C THR A 7 19.63 -39.34 9.03
N LEU A 8 20.39 -38.26 9.11
CA LEU A 8 19.87 -36.91 9.27
C LEU A 8 19.34 -36.43 7.92
N ALA A 9 18.02 -36.49 7.71
CA ALA A 9 17.38 -35.90 6.54
C ALA A 9 17.33 -34.37 6.72
N ALA A 10 18.18 -33.64 6.00
CA ALA A 10 18.12 -32.20 5.93
C ALA A 10 16.94 -31.79 5.03
N ALA A 11 15.87 -31.26 5.63
CA ALA A 11 14.76 -30.65 4.91
C ALA A 11 15.20 -29.28 4.40
N ILE A 12 15.49 -29.16 3.10
CA ILE A 12 15.69 -27.88 2.43
C ILE A 12 14.30 -27.29 2.21
N ALA A 13 13.88 -26.35 3.06
CA ALA A 13 12.70 -25.53 2.81
C ALA A 13 13.01 -24.57 1.65
N LEU A 14 12.47 -24.86 0.47
CA LEU A 14 12.42 -23.90 -0.63
C LEU A 14 11.45 -22.79 -0.21
N ALA A 15 11.98 -21.66 0.24
CA ALA A 15 11.19 -20.43 0.36
C ALA A 15 10.82 -20.00 -1.07
N VAL A 16 9.60 -20.34 -1.50
CA VAL A 16 9.03 -19.75 -2.70
C VAL A 16 8.89 -18.25 -2.43
N PRO A 17 9.39 -17.36 -3.30
CA PRO A 17 9.17 -15.94 -3.12
C PRO A 17 7.66 -15.72 -3.07
N ALA A 18 7.16 -15.21 -1.94
CA ALA A 18 5.81 -14.69 -1.88
C ALA A 18 5.80 -13.46 -2.79
N PHE A 19 5.28 -13.62 -3.99
CA PHE A 19 5.01 -12.47 -4.85
C PHE A 19 3.93 -11.66 -4.15
N ALA A 20 4.26 -10.42 -3.78
CA ALA A 20 3.27 -9.47 -3.32
C ALA A 20 2.20 -9.29 -4.41
N GLY A 21 0.96 -9.02 -4.00
CA GLY A 21 -0.15 -8.79 -4.92
C GLY A 21 0.11 -7.65 -5.92
N PRO A 22 -0.66 -7.59 -7.02
CA PRO A 22 -0.57 -6.47 -7.94
C PRO A 22 -0.98 -5.18 -7.24
N GLN A 23 -0.21 -4.10 -7.46
CA GLN A 23 -0.59 -2.77 -6.99
C GLN A 23 -1.90 -2.31 -7.63
N TYR A 24 -2.70 -1.55 -6.87
CA TYR A 24 -3.81 -0.79 -7.44
C TYR A 24 -3.27 0.30 -8.37
N ILE A 25 -3.70 0.24 -9.63
CA ILE A 25 -3.42 1.22 -10.68
C ILE A 25 -4.75 1.71 -11.22
N ASP A 26 -4.94 3.02 -11.22
CA ASP A 26 -6.12 3.66 -11.79
C ASP A 26 -5.85 4.17 -13.21
N GLY A 27 -6.70 5.07 -13.72
CA GLY A 27 -6.58 5.63 -15.06
C GLY A 27 -5.30 6.46 -15.31
N THR A 28 -4.52 6.78 -14.28
CA THR A 28 -3.23 7.47 -14.42
C THR A 28 -2.13 6.54 -14.95
N GLY A 29 -2.26 5.24 -14.71
CA GLY A 29 -1.20 4.27 -15.02
C GLY A 29 -0.09 4.17 -13.96
N PHE A 30 -0.21 4.89 -12.84
CA PHE A 30 0.79 4.90 -11.76
C PHE A 30 0.27 4.29 -10.47
N ALA A 31 1.18 3.70 -9.68
CA ALA A 31 0.90 3.31 -8.31
C ALA A 31 0.44 4.52 -7.49
N VAL A 32 -0.52 4.28 -6.59
CA VAL A 32 -1.07 5.32 -5.69
C VAL A 32 -1.51 6.57 -6.48
N SER A 33 -2.08 6.36 -7.67
CA SER A 33 -2.61 7.42 -8.53
C SER A 33 -1.56 8.49 -8.91
N GLY A 34 -0.27 8.14 -8.90
CA GLY A 34 0.83 9.04 -9.22
C GLY A 34 1.25 9.99 -8.08
N TYR A 35 0.87 9.69 -6.84
CA TYR A 35 1.31 10.43 -5.66
C TYR A 35 2.62 9.89 -5.10
N ASP A 36 3.44 10.80 -4.58
CA ASP A 36 4.75 10.50 -4.01
C ASP A 36 4.58 9.89 -2.61
N VAL A 37 4.81 8.58 -2.50
CA VAL A 37 4.67 7.87 -1.22
C VAL A 37 5.73 8.20 -0.19
N VAL A 38 6.87 8.75 -0.61
CA VAL A 38 7.90 9.23 0.32
C VAL A 38 7.46 10.53 0.97
N ALA A 39 6.76 11.38 0.21
CA ALA A 39 6.32 12.69 0.68
C ALA A 39 5.35 12.62 1.86
N TYR A 40 4.52 11.57 2.01
CA TYR A 40 3.63 11.41 3.18
C TYR A 40 4.38 11.47 4.51
N ARG A 41 5.65 11.03 4.55
CA ARG A 41 6.49 11.06 5.76
C ARG A 41 6.92 12.47 6.18
N SER A 42 6.74 13.45 5.30
CA SER A 42 7.03 14.87 5.55
C SER A 42 5.78 15.71 5.82
N LEU A 43 4.59 15.11 5.72
CA LEU A 43 3.32 15.78 5.98
C LEU A 43 2.94 15.65 7.46
N ASP A 44 2.38 16.71 8.03
CA ASP A 44 1.84 16.68 9.38
C ASP A 44 0.57 15.83 9.42
N GLN A 45 0.65 14.67 10.09
CA GLN A 45 -0.51 13.81 10.27
C GLN A 45 -1.50 14.44 11.26
N MET A 46 -2.73 14.63 10.82
CA MET A 46 -3.79 15.24 11.61
C MET A 46 -4.41 14.24 12.62
N PRO A 47 -4.92 14.72 13.76
CA PRO A 47 -5.64 13.89 14.73
C PRO A 47 -6.84 13.17 14.11
N VAL A 48 -7.28 12.08 14.76
CA VAL A 48 -8.50 11.35 14.38
C VAL A 48 -9.70 12.31 14.32
N GLY A 49 -10.53 12.14 13.28
CA GLY A 49 -11.69 12.99 13.00
C GLY A 49 -11.38 14.28 12.25
N GLN A 50 -10.12 14.52 11.87
CA GLN A 50 -9.71 15.65 11.03
C GLN A 50 -9.19 15.17 9.67
N SER A 51 -9.46 15.94 8.62
CA SER A 51 -8.93 15.66 7.29
C SER A 51 -7.41 15.77 7.28
N GLN A 52 -6.74 14.82 6.64
CA GLN A 52 -5.31 14.88 6.40
C GLN A 52 -4.98 15.94 5.33
N PRO A 53 -3.75 16.48 5.32
CA PRO A 53 -3.27 17.22 4.16
C PRO A 53 -3.26 16.31 2.92
N GLU A 54 -3.50 16.92 1.76
CA GLU A 54 -3.42 16.22 0.47
C GLU A 54 -2.01 15.66 0.26
N GLY A 55 -1.95 14.49 -0.39
CA GLY A 55 -0.67 13.91 -0.78
C GLY A 55 0.05 14.79 -1.79
N VAL A 56 1.37 14.69 -1.86
CA VAL A 56 2.15 15.40 -2.88
C VAL A 56 2.11 14.60 -4.17
N ARG A 57 1.66 15.21 -5.26
CA ARG A 57 1.72 14.59 -6.59
C ARG A 57 3.17 14.40 -7.03
N GLY A 58 3.48 13.23 -7.58
CA GLY A 58 4.77 12.99 -8.23
C GLY A 58 4.87 13.72 -9.58
N ASN A 59 6.04 13.64 -10.22
CA ASN A 59 6.29 14.13 -11.58
C ASN A 59 6.41 12.93 -12.53
N ALA A 60 5.74 12.98 -13.68
CA ALA A 60 5.75 11.89 -14.67
C ALA A 60 7.15 11.58 -15.23
N ASN A 61 8.10 12.50 -15.08
CA ASN A 61 9.50 12.34 -15.51
C ASN A 61 10.42 11.80 -14.40
N ILE A 62 9.95 11.69 -13.16
CA ILE A 62 10.73 11.21 -12.02
C ILE A 62 10.04 9.95 -11.49
N THR A 63 10.45 8.79 -12.01
CA THR A 63 9.76 7.52 -11.76
C THR A 63 10.70 6.40 -11.32
N ALA A 64 10.12 5.35 -10.74
CA ALA A 64 10.78 4.09 -10.45
C ALA A 64 9.83 2.91 -10.65
N GLU A 65 10.37 1.75 -10.97
CA GLU A 65 9.62 0.49 -11.08
C GLU A 65 9.75 -0.31 -9.79
N TYR A 66 8.62 -0.72 -9.20
CA TYR A 66 8.62 -1.62 -8.05
C TYR A 66 7.30 -2.40 -7.97
N ASN A 67 7.42 -3.69 -7.63
CA ASN A 67 6.30 -4.64 -7.54
C ASN A 67 5.35 -4.62 -8.75
N GLY A 68 5.93 -4.56 -9.96
CA GLY A 68 5.19 -4.58 -11.22
C GLY A 68 4.42 -3.29 -11.56
N ALA A 69 4.70 -2.18 -10.87
CA ALA A 69 4.07 -0.90 -11.10
C ALA A 69 5.09 0.24 -11.25
N THR A 70 4.71 1.25 -12.02
CA THR A 70 5.43 2.52 -12.13
C THR A 70 5.00 3.46 -11.02
N TRP A 71 5.96 3.96 -10.25
CA TRP A 71 5.79 4.93 -9.18
C TRP A 71 6.30 6.29 -9.64
N ALA A 72 5.67 7.38 -9.20
CA ALA A 72 6.07 8.75 -9.53
C ALA A 72 6.45 9.51 -8.25
N PHE A 73 7.46 10.37 -8.34
CA PHE A 73 8.02 11.10 -7.20
C PHE A 73 8.09 12.60 -7.49
N ALA A 74 7.90 13.42 -6.47
CA ALA A 74 7.95 14.86 -6.59
C ALA A 74 9.39 15.36 -6.81
N THR A 75 10.37 14.62 -6.30
CA THR A 75 11.80 14.93 -6.42
C THR A 75 12.62 13.67 -6.71
N GLU A 76 13.79 13.84 -7.31
CA GLU A 76 14.75 12.73 -7.50
C GLU A 76 15.22 12.15 -6.17
N GLU A 77 15.38 13.00 -5.14
CA GLU A 77 15.73 12.56 -3.79
C GLU A 77 14.67 11.60 -3.21
N ASN A 78 13.39 11.87 -3.43
CA ASN A 78 12.32 10.99 -2.97
C ASN A 78 12.31 9.67 -3.75
N ARG A 79 12.52 9.69 -5.07
CA ARG A 79 12.71 8.46 -5.87
C ARG A 79 13.85 7.62 -5.32
N ASP A 80 14.99 8.24 -5.02
CA ASP A 80 16.18 7.53 -4.55
C ASP A 80 15.94 6.93 -3.15
N LYS A 81 15.31 7.66 -2.22
CA LYS A 81 14.87 7.13 -0.92
C LYS A 81 13.92 5.95 -1.07
N PHE A 82 12.97 6.03 -1.99
CA PHE A 82 12.06 4.91 -2.26
C PHE A 82 12.83 3.67 -2.72
N LEU A 83 13.77 3.82 -3.67
CA LEU A 83 14.56 2.70 -4.18
C LEU A 83 15.44 2.02 -3.12
N GLU A 84 15.86 2.75 -2.08
CA GLU A 84 16.62 2.18 -0.95
C GLU A 84 15.77 1.24 -0.09
N ASN A 85 14.49 1.55 0.11
CA ASN A 85 13.59 0.73 0.91
C ASN A 85 12.12 0.82 0.45
N PRO A 86 11.77 0.23 -0.71
CA PRO A 86 10.43 0.42 -1.29
C PRO A 86 9.30 -0.09 -0.39
N ALA A 87 9.52 -1.21 0.29
CA ALA A 87 8.53 -1.84 1.17
C ALA A 87 8.17 -0.97 2.40
N TYR A 88 9.04 -0.06 2.81
CA TYR A 88 8.76 0.90 3.89
C TYR A 88 7.84 2.05 3.46
N TYR A 89 7.91 2.43 2.19
CA TYR A 89 7.13 3.55 1.66
C TYR A 89 5.83 3.11 0.98
N ALA A 90 5.80 1.91 0.40
CA ALA A 90 4.60 1.37 -0.24
C ALA A 90 3.44 1.22 0.77
N PRO A 91 2.19 1.46 0.35
CA PRO A 91 1.03 1.22 1.21
C PRO A 91 0.93 -0.25 1.62
N GLN A 92 0.49 -0.50 2.85
CA GLN A 92 0.44 -1.84 3.46
C GLN A 92 -0.41 -2.86 2.68
N TYR A 93 -1.40 -2.39 1.91
CA TYR A 93 -2.32 -3.25 1.15
C TYR A 93 -2.31 -2.91 -0.34
N ASP A 94 -1.11 -2.71 -0.92
CA ASP A 94 -0.90 -2.56 -2.36
C ASP A 94 -1.73 -1.44 -3.01
N GLY A 95 -1.95 -0.34 -2.28
CA GLY A 95 -2.77 0.79 -2.75
C GLY A 95 -4.29 0.60 -2.61
N HIS A 96 -4.74 -0.47 -1.95
CA HIS A 96 -6.13 -0.73 -1.65
C HIS A 96 -6.57 -0.15 -0.30
N CYS A 97 -7.89 0.06 -0.16
CA CYS A 97 -8.50 0.62 1.05
C CYS A 97 -8.30 -0.31 2.25
N ALA A 98 -7.61 0.16 3.28
CA ALA A 98 -7.32 -0.58 4.51
C ALA A 98 -8.60 -1.04 5.23
N TYR A 99 -9.59 -0.15 5.35
CA TYR A 99 -10.89 -0.55 5.88
C TYR A 99 -11.60 -1.58 5.00
N GLY A 100 -11.50 -1.46 3.67
CA GLY A 100 -12.03 -2.44 2.74
C GLY A 100 -11.46 -3.83 3.00
N VAL A 101 -10.13 -3.92 3.14
CA VAL A 101 -9.41 -5.17 3.47
C VAL A 101 -9.87 -5.72 4.82
N SER A 102 -10.09 -4.87 5.82
CA SER A 102 -10.63 -5.28 7.14
C SER A 102 -12.02 -5.93 7.06
N ARG A 103 -12.74 -5.71 5.96
CA ARG A 103 -14.06 -6.30 5.67
C ARG A 103 -14.00 -7.38 4.59
N GLY A 104 -12.79 -7.84 4.23
CA GLY A 104 -12.57 -8.89 3.22
C GLY A 104 -12.72 -8.41 1.78
N GLY A 105 -12.72 -7.10 1.53
CA GLY A 105 -12.86 -6.52 0.21
C GLY A 105 -11.57 -5.89 -0.32
N LYS A 106 -11.32 -5.99 -1.62
CA LYS A 106 -10.20 -5.34 -2.31
C LYS A 106 -10.72 -4.21 -3.20
N VAL A 107 -10.84 -3.01 -2.63
CA VAL A 107 -11.40 -1.81 -3.28
C VAL A 107 -10.32 -0.74 -3.43
N PRO A 108 -10.43 0.19 -4.40
CA PRO A 108 -9.43 1.22 -4.59
C PRO A 108 -9.32 2.15 -3.37
N ALA A 109 -8.21 2.85 -3.24
CA ALA A 109 -8.00 3.83 -2.18
C ALA A 109 -7.72 5.22 -2.76
N ASN A 110 -8.13 6.25 -2.03
CA ASN A 110 -7.84 7.63 -2.36
C ASN A 110 -6.48 8.02 -1.74
N PRO A 111 -5.50 8.51 -2.52
CA PRO A 111 -4.19 8.91 -2.01
C PRO A 111 -4.26 10.07 -0.99
N ASN A 112 -5.33 10.86 -0.97
CA ASN A 112 -5.49 11.95 0.00
C ASN A 112 -6.09 11.47 1.33
N LEU A 113 -6.54 10.22 1.42
CA LEU A 113 -7.17 9.65 2.61
C LEU A 113 -6.25 8.64 3.27
N TRP A 114 -5.10 9.13 3.72
CA TRP A 114 -4.01 8.33 4.22
C TRP A 114 -3.91 8.36 5.76
N ARG A 115 -3.17 7.43 6.34
CA ARG A 115 -2.68 7.48 7.71
C ARG A 115 -1.44 6.61 7.85
N ILE A 116 -0.46 7.06 8.62
CA ILE A 116 0.69 6.27 9.04
C ILE A 116 0.46 5.80 10.47
N VAL A 117 0.46 4.48 10.66
CA VAL A 117 0.34 3.81 11.96
C VAL A 117 1.43 2.76 12.04
N ASP A 118 2.20 2.76 13.15
CA ASP A 118 3.33 1.84 13.36
C ASP A 118 4.26 1.73 12.14
N ASP A 119 4.64 2.91 11.63
CA ASP A 119 5.49 3.09 10.45
C ASP A 119 4.97 2.52 9.13
N LYS A 120 3.70 2.11 9.04
CA LYS A 120 3.07 1.63 7.80
C LYS A 120 2.09 2.64 7.24
N LEU A 121 2.09 2.81 5.92
CA LEU A 121 1.16 3.69 5.21
C LEU A 121 -0.15 2.94 4.90
N TYR A 122 -1.27 3.50 5.33
CA TYR A 122 -2.62 3.01 5.05
C TYR A 122 -3.39 4.04 4.25
N LEU A 123 -4.16 3.58 3.26
CA LEU A 123 -5.03 4.42 2.44
C LEU A 123 -6.48 3.98 2.61
N ASN A 124 -7.43 4.90 2.47
CA ASN A 124 -8.86 4.64 2.55
C ASN A 124 -9.60 5.25 1.34
N ILE A 125 -10.81 4.78 1.04
CA ILE A 125 -11.51 5.12 -0.21
C ILE A 125 -12.31 6.43 -0.15
N THR A 126 -12.98 6.71 0.96
CA THR A 126 -13.86 7.89 1.12
C THR A 126 -13.78 8.43 2.54
N ASP A 127 -14.15 9.69 2.75
CA ASP A 127 -14.13 10.33 4.09
C ASP A 127 -15.00 9.57 5.11
N VAL A 128 -16.14 9.03 4.67
CA VAL A 128 -17.01 8.21 5.52
C VAL A 128 -16.30 6.93 5.95
N VAL A 129 -15.54 6.32 5.04
CA VAL A 129 -14.76 5.11 5.35
C VAL A 129 -13.54 5.43 6.23
N VAL A 130 -12.94 6.62 6.11
CA VAL A 130 -11.96 7.10 7.09
C VAL A 130 -12.56 7.11 8.49
N GLY A 131 -13.79 7.61 8.65
CA GLY A 131 -14.50 7.54 9.93
C GLY A 131 -14.57 6.12 10.51
N PHE A 132 -15.00 5.14 9.71
CA PHE A 132 -15.05 3.74 10.18
C PHE A 132 -13.69 3.12 10.47
N PHE A 133 -12.65 3.51 9.71
CA PHE A 133 -11.28 3.07 9.98
C PHE A 133 -10.79 3.63 11.31
N GLU A 134 -11.08 4.92 11.57
CA GLU A 134 -10.61 5.65 12.74
C GLU A 134 -11.37 5.34 14.03
N GLU A 135 -12.58 4.79 13.95
CA GLU A 135 -13.36 4.30 15.12
C GLU A 135 -12.59 3.25 15.94
N ASP A 136 -11.82 2.38 15.27
CA ASP A 136 -10.95 1.38 15.91
C ASP A 136 -9.78 1.04 14.98
N ILE A 137 -8.79 1.93 14.91
CA ILE A 137 -7.63 1.75 14.02
C ILE A 137 -6.92 0.40 14.29
N PRO A 138 -6.54 0.06 15.55
CA PRO A 138 -5.84 -1.19 15.81
C PRO A 138 -6.69 -2.42 15.47
N GLY A 139 -7.98 -2.42 15.80
CA GLY A 139 -8.88 -3.54 15.49
C GLY A 139 -9.12 -3.71 13.99
N ASN A 140 -9.29 -2.62 13.26
CA ASN A 140 -9.44 -2.66 11.80
C ASN A 140 -8.15 -3.11 11.10
N ILE A 141 -6.97 -2.69 11.56
CA ILE A 141 -5.69 -3.19 11.06
C ILE A 141 -5.56 -4.69 11.34
N HIS A 142 -5.86 -5.14 12.55
CA HIS A 142 -5.79 -6.56 12.90
C HIS A 142 -6.69 -7.43 12.01
N LEU A 143 -7.94 -6.99 11.78
CA LEU A 143 -8.85 -7.67 10.86
C LEU A 143 -8.31 -7.67 9.42
N ALA A 144 -7.75 -6.55 8.97
CA ALA A 144 -7.18 -6.44 7.64
C ALA A 144 -5.97 -7.35 7.46
N GLU A 145 -5.07 -7.42 8.44
CA GLU A 145 -3.93 -8.36 8.45
C GLU A 145 -4.38 -9.82 8.40
N GLY A 146 -5.48 -10.17 9.10
CA GLY A 146 -6.04 -11.52 9.05
C GLY A 146 -6.67 -11.87 7.69
N ASN A 147 -7.32 -10.91 7.04
CA ASN A 147 -7.98 -11.11 5.74
C ASN A 147 -7.00 -11.06 4.56
N TRP A 148 -5.95 -10.25 4.65
CA TRP A 148 -5.07 -9.92 3.52
C TRP A 148 -4.50 -11.15 2.80
N PRO A 149 -3.91 -12.16 3.48
CA PRO A 149 -3.37 -13.33 2.79
C PRO A 149 -4.39 -14.11 1.94
N GLY A 150 -5.68 -14.01 2.29
CA GLY A 150 -6.76 -14.67 1.55
C GLY A 150 -7.25 -13.88 0.33
N ILE A 151 -7.06 -12.56 0.30
CA ILE A 151 -7.61 -11.68 -0.74
C ILE A 151 -6.55 -10.99 -1.60
N GLU A 152 -5.30 -10.90 -1.16
CA GLU A 152 -4.17 -10.35 -1.91
C GLU A 152 -4.08 -10.89 -3.36
N PRO A 153 -4.11 -12.22 -3.60
CA PRO A 153 -4.04 -12.77 -4.96
C PRO A 153 -5.34 -12.63 -5.76
N SER A 154 -6.44 -12.19 -5.14
CA SER A 154 -7.75 -12.06 -5.81
C SER A 154 -7.81 -10.78 -6.62
N ASP A 155 -8.69 -10.73 -7.62
CA ASP A 155 -8.92 -9.51 -8.40
C ASP A 155 -9.48 -8.38 -7.53
N ALA A 156 -9.04 -7.14 -7.81
CA ALA A 156 -9.61 -5.95 -7.19
C ALA A 156 -10.97 -5.60 -7.82
N SER A 157 -11.79 -4.86 -7.07
CA SER A 157 -12.97 -4.19 -7.60
C SER A 157 -12.61 -3.27 -8.77
N THR A 158 -13.40 -3.31 -9.84
CA THR A 158 -13.27 -2.42 -11.01
C THR A 158 -13.96 -1.07 -10.83
N ASN A 159 -14.64 -0.85 -9.70
CA ASN A 159 -15.24 0.44 -9.38
C ASN A 159 -14.17 1.54 -9.24
N VAL A 160 -14.52 2.75 -9.68
CA VAL A 160 -13.71 3.95 -9.47
C VAL A 160 -13.86 4.50 -8.05
N ILE A 161 -12.90 5.32 -7.63
CA ILE A 161 -12.96 6.03 -6.34
C ILE A 161 -14.08 7.08 -6.41
N PRO A 162 -15.12 6.99 -5.55
CA PRO A 162 -16.23 7.94 -5.58
C PRO A 162 -15.77 9.37 -5.27
N LYS A 163 -16.24 10.35 -6.05
CA LYS A 163 -15.96 11.79 -5.85
C LYS A 163 -14.47 12.15 -5.79
N PHE A 164 -13.63 11.33 -6.41
CA PHE A 164 -12.20 11.60 -6.55
C PHE A 164 -11.83 11.46 -8.02
N THR A 165 -10.94 12.32 -8.49
CA THR A 165 -10.33 12.20 -9.81
C THR A 165 -8.84 12.36 -9.61
N SER A 166 -8.08 11.37 -10.08
CA SER A 166 -6.65 11.35 -9.95
C SER A 166 -6.04 12.40 -10.88
N GLU A 167 -5.38 13.40 -10.28
CA GLU A 167 -4.71 14.49 -10.99
C GLU A 167 -3.18 14.34 -11.03
N GLY A 168 -2.66 13.23 -10.52
CA GLY A 168 -1.24 12.91 -10.50
C GLY A 168 -0.85 11.89 -11.58
N PRO A 169 0.45 11.73 -11.86
CA PRO A 169 1.50 12.69 -11.55
C PRO A 169 1.35 13.97 -12.40
N VAL A 170 2.03 15.05 -12.01
CA VAL A 170 2.09 16.26 -12.84
C VAL A 170 2.94 15.99 -14.09
N SER A 171 2.47 16.49 -15.23
CA SER A 171 3.23 16.56 -16.48
C SER A 171 3.75 17.99 -16.66
N ASN A 172 5.02 18.14 -17.00
CA ASN A 172 5.61 19.45 -17.33
C ASN A 172 4.94 20.09 -18.55
#